data_AF-A0A2A4Y8R0-F1
#
_entry.id   AF-A0A2A4Y8R0-F1
#
_cell.length_a   1.000
_cell.length_b   1.000
_cell.length_c   1.000
_cell.angle_alpha   90.00
_cell.angle_beta   90.00
_cell.angle_gamma   90.00
#
_symmetry.space_group_name_H-M   'P 1'
#
loop_
_entity.id
_entity.type
_entity.pdbx_description
1 polymer ?
#
loop_
_entity_poly.entity_id
_entity_poly.type
_entity_poly.pdbx_seq_one_letter_code
_entity_poly.pdbx_strand_id
1 'polypeptide(L)'
;MILKSQVKIKNKSKHLSRLKTKSATSLMAGAVLAIMSTALHSHESLVYLDQGWNEAQRNAYYTTPQGSNLVSKRFYFALEQAGKRRLFSDPKNIRKYNYIFDESTNDSDDDDDDDDDRGELLPIGFAVEPQASGEDWIGYTCSACHTNEIRYDDYRIRLDGAPSLSDFNGFVTALSNAAKDTLDNNRKFQRFSERLDNSDYSAESDLRLELQAFSDSMSAFVARNDLADNSHYGRVDAFGIIMNELFVDDLGFPGNHNPANALVSYPALWDTPSHDYVQWNGSASNPIGRNVGEVLGTFGSVDLQNPSTLGNTSARAEELIAIERLLTTLKSPAWPQEILGEIDSEKAMAGRVIYTEYRGDEPSCSSCHALQDSTGTYPLTPAEENAFGVQFVNTDMIPLGEIGTDPRMALNFVTRTASTAQLAPFLPAPFTGAAELPAPVFLSILARFAVGTSLAAIDPPLTTPEFFEAIGFRVAAPGFPDYTPENLFAYRARPLDGIWASAPYLHNGSVQNLYELLLPAEERKESFNVGSQRFDPKRVGFRNSHGRNTSTLDTFDIGDSNSGHEYGTTLGKKERWALIEFMKTL
;
A
#
# COMPACT_ATOMS: atom_id res chain seq x y z
N MET A 1 60.92 -9.30 -43.11
CA MET A 1 61.73 -10.21 -43.94
C MET A 1 60.92 -10.56 -45.18
N ILE A 2 61.40 -10.21 -46.39
CA ILE A 2 61.28 -10.96 -47.68
C ILE A 2 59.86 -11.36 -48.15
N LEU A 3 59.39 -11.19 -49.39
CA LEU A 3 59.73 -10.43 -50.59
C LEU A 3 58.54 -10.66 -51.55
N LYS A 4 58.29 -9.67 -52.40
CA LYS A 4 57.35 -9.63 -53.54
C LYS A 4 57.28 -10.92 -54.38
N SER A 5 56.09 -11.20 -54.92
CA SER A 5 55.96 -11.67 -56.30
C SER A 5 54.72 -11.05 -56.97
N GLN A 6 54.91 -10.61 -58.22
CA GLN A 6 53.91 -10.01 -59.11
C GLN A 6 53.34 -11.08 -60.03
N VAL A 7 52.05 -10.98 -60.40
CA VAL A 7 51.56 -11.38 -61.73
C VAL A 7 50.50 -10.37 -62.20
N LYS A 8 50.74 -9.81 -63.39
CA LYS A 8 49.84 -8.99 -64.22
C LYS A 8 48.85 -9.87 -64.99
N ILE A 9 47.71 -9.30 -65.42
CA ILE A 9 47.12 -9.31 -66.79
C ILE A 9 45.82 -8.46 -66.70
N LYS A 10 45.81 -7.23 -67.26
CA LYS A 10 45.17 -6.79 -68.52
C LYS A 10 43.63 -6.93 -68.52
N ASN A 11 42.81 -6.03 -69.06
CA ASN A 11 42.92 -4.69 -69.65
C ASN A 11 41.49 -4.25 -70.05
N LYS A 12 41.33 -2.96 -70.39
CA LYS A 12 40.22 -2.24 -71.07
C LYS A 12 39.25 -1.50 -70.14
N SER A 13 39.37 -0.18 -69.92
CA SER A 13 39.43 1.00 -70.81
C SER A 13 38.07 1.45 -71.35
N LYS A 14 37.64 2.65 -70.93
CA LYS A 14 37.37 3.85 -71.77
C LYS A 14 36.94 5.00 -70.84
N HIS A 15 37.80 6.01 -70.63
CA HIS A 15 37.91 7.31 -71.33
C HIS A 15 37.21 8.43 -70.54
N LEU A 16 37.98 9.38 -69.97
CA LEU A 16 38.28 10.74 -70.49
C LEU A 16 37.02 11.63 -70.49
N SER A 17 36.96 12.86 -69.95
CA SER A 17 37.97 13.92 -69.89
C SER A 17 37.47 15.15 -69.08
N ARG A 18 38.39 15.74 -68.31
CA ARG A 18 38.76 17.17 -68.19
C ARG A 18 37.70 18.31 -68.10
N LEU A 19 37.83 19.06 -67.00
CA LEU A 19 37.99 20.54 -66.84
C LEU A 19 36.89 21.50 -67.34
N LYS A 20 36.30 22.31 -66.42
CA LYS A 20 36.56 23.76 -66.19
C LYS A 20 35.35 24.52 -65.59
N THR A 21 35.58 25.10 -64.40
CA THR A 21 35.26 26.47 -63.93
C THR A 21 33.90 27.16 -64.13
N LYS A 22 33.44 27.75 -63.00
CA LYS A 22 32.68 29.03 -62.77
C LYS A 22 31.15 28.97 -62.53
N SER A 23 30.83 29.10 -61.23
CA SER A 23 29.83 29.90 -60.48
C SER A 23 28.41 30.21 -60.97
N ALA A 24 27.49 30.03 -59.99
CA ALA A 24 26.16 30.63 -59.76
C ALA A 24 25.05 30.18 -60.74
N THR A 25 23.84 29.76 -60.36
CA THR A 25 22.96 30.16 -59.23
C THR A 25 21.79 29.14 -59.09
N SER A 26 21.28 28.92 -57.86
CA SER A 26 19.88 28.57 -57.51
C SER A 26 19.29 27.15 -57.68
N LEU A 27 18.48 26.80 -56.66
CA LEU A 27 17.40 25.80 -56.54
C LEU A 27 17.72 24.36 -56.09
N MET A 28 17.35 24.13 -54.82
CA MET A 28 16.78 22.93 -54.19
C MET A 28 16.76 21.61 -54.96
N ALA A 29 17.31 20.56 -54.35
CA ALA A 29 16.61 19.29 -54.08
C ALA A 29 17.48 18.33 -53.23
N GLY A 30 16.91 17.89 -52.11
CA GLY A 30 17.04 16.52 -51.58
C GLY A 30 18.41 16.05 -51.07
N ALA A 31 18.68 16.28 -49.78
CA ALA A 31 19.51 15.38 -48.99
C ALA A 31 18.59 14.63 -48.01
N VAL A 32 18.31 13.37 -48.32
CA VAL A 32 17.74 12.40 -47.37
C VAL A 32 18.84 12.12 -46.36
N LEU A 33 18.77 12.77 -45.19
CA LEU A 33 19.48 12.27 -44.00
C LEU A 33 18.58 11.18 -43.41
N ALA A 34 19.00 9.93 -43.58
CA ALA A 34 18.46 8.83 -42.82
C ALA A 34 18.83 9.07 -41.34
N ILE A 35 17.89 9.61 -40.57
CA ILE A 35 17.94 9.58 -39.11
C ILE A 35 17.67 8.13 -38.74
N MET A 36 18.72 7.36 -38.46
CA MET A 36 18.55 6.14 -37.68
C MET A 36 18.11 6.58 -36.29
N SER A 37 16.81 6.47 -36.04
CA SER A 37 16.24 6.45 -34.70
C SER A 37 16.73 5.18 -34.02
N THR A 38 17.93 5.22 -33.44
CA THR A 38 18.22 4.31 -32.33
C THR A 38 17.31 4.76 -31.19
N ALA A 39 16.24 4.00 -30.97
CA ALA A 39 15.52 4.06 -29.71
C ALA A 39 16.53 3.64 -28.62
N LEU A 40 17.20 4.63 -28.01
CA LEU A 40 17.72 4.42 -26.67
C LEU A 40 16.49 4.17 -25.81
N HIS A 41 16.28 2.93 -25.40
CA HIS A 41 15.41 2.65 -24.28
C HIS A 41 16.00 3.42 -23.10
N SER A 42 15.34 4.50 -22.66
CA SER A 42 15.76 5.17 -21.43
C SER A 42 15.42 4.22 -20.28
N HIS A 43 16.44 3.64 -19.68
CA HIS A 43 16.26 2.91 -18.43
C HIS A 43 15.94 3.97 -17.38
N GLU A 44 14.70 3.99 -16.89
CA GLU A 44 14.30 4.94 -15.85
C GLU A 44 15.14 4.69 -14.59
N SER A 45 15.83 5.72 -14.10
CA SER A 45 16.72 5.65 -12.95
C SER A 45 15.90 5.57 -11.66
N LEU A 46 16.12 4.51 -10.87
CA LEU A 46 15.51 4.37 -9.54
C LEU A 46 16.23 5.25 -8.53
N VAL A 47 15.46 6.05 -7.79
CA VAL A 47 15.94 6.98 -6.76
C VAL A 47 15.16 6.73 -5.47
N TYR A 48 15.88 6.59 -4.36
CA TYR A 48 15.33 6.61 -3.01
C TYR A 48 15.53 8.00 -2.42
N LEU A 49 14.49 8.58 -1.83
CA LEU A 49 14.62 9.83 -1.09
C LEU A 49 15.23 9.56 0.29
N ASP A 50 15.89 10.57 0.88
CA ASP A 50 16.35 10.49 2.27
C ASP A 50 15.15 10.60 3.23
N GLN A 51 14.58 9.45 3.59
CA GLN A 51 13.52 9.31 4.58
C GLN A 51 14.05 8.84 5.94
N GLY A 52 15.35 9.01 6.21
CA GLY A 52 15.97 8.65 7.48
C GLY A 52 16.41 7.19 7.63
N TRP A 53 16.19 6.35 6.60
CA TRP A 53 16.60 4.95 6.58
C TRP A 53 17.80 4.69 5.67
N ASN A 54 18.73 3.86 6.17
CA ASN A 54 19.70 3.21 5.29
C ASN A 54 19.09 1.99 4.58
N GLU A 55 19.84 1.41 3.65
CA GLU A 55 19.41 0.26 2.84
C GLU A 55 19.01 -0.96 3.69
N ALA A 56 19.73 -1.26 4.77
CA ALA A 56 19.43 -2.40 5.63
C ALA A 56 18.11 -2.22 6.40
N GLN A 57 17.86 -1.01 6.92
CA GLN A 57 16.60 -0.68 7.59
C GLN A 57 15.41 -0.75 6.62
N ARG A 58 15.58 -0.22 5.41
CA ARG A 58 14.57 -0.32 4.35
C ARG A 58 14.28 -1.76 3.97
N ASN A 59 15.32 -2.57 3.76
CA ASN A 59 15.15 -3.97 3.42
C ASN A 59 14.48 -4.76 4.55
N ALA A 60 14.80 -4.45 5.82
CA ALA A 60 14.10 -5.02 6.96
C ALA A 60 12.60 -4.66 6.93
N TYR A 61 12.24 -3.40 6.68
CA TYR A 61 10.84 -3.00 6.51
C TYR A 61 10.14 -3.73 5.36
N TYR A 62 10.85 -3.97 4.25
CA TYR A 62 10.29 -4.66 3.08
C TYR A 62 10.02 -6.15 3.30
N THR A 63 10.89 -6.83 4.04
CA THR A 63 10.99 -8.30 4.02
C THR A 63 10.76 -8.97 5.36
N THR A 64 10.56 -8.22 6.45
CA THR A 64 10.33 -8.82 7.77
C THR A 64 8.97 -9.55 7.82
N PRO A 65 8.94 -10.86 8.12
CA PRO A 65 7.71 -11.62 8.29
C PRO A 65 6.86 -11.12 9.45
N GLN A 66 5.54 -11.12 9.29
CA GLN A 66 4.59 -10.54 10.23
C GLN A 66 3.56 -11.55 10.74
N GLY A 67 3.49 -12.75 10.12
CA GLY A 67 2.52 -13.79 10.42
C GLY A 67 1.40 -13.90 9.40
N SER A 68 1.59 -13.34 8.21
CA SER A 68 0.66 -13.42 7.09
C SER A 68 0.89 -14.73 6.32
N ASN A 69 -0.09 -15.63 6.25
CA ASN A 69 0.05 -16.92 5.57
C ASN A 69 -0.85 -16.95 4.32
N LEU A 70 -0.51 -16.16 3.30
CA LEU A 70 -1.32 -16.04 2.09
C LEU A 70 -1.26 -17.29 1.19
N VAL A 71 -0.06 -17.80 0.91
CA VAL A 71 0.13 -18.99 0.06
C VAL A 71 1.41 -19.71 0.44
N SER A 72 1.43 -21.04 0.36
CA SER A 72 2.67 -21.77 0.59
C SER A 72 3.73 -21.39 -0.45
N LYS A 73 4.99 -21.29 -0.03
CA LYS A 73 6.07 -20.81 -0.90
C LYS A 73 6.21 -21.64 -2.16
N ARG A 74 6.11 -22.96 -2.03
CA ARG A 74 6.19 -23.88 -3.18
C ARG A 74 5.00 -23.73 -4.12
N PHE A 75 3.78 -23.47 -3.61
CA PHE A 75 2.62 -23.22 -4.47
C PHE A 75 2.77 -21.91 -5.22
N TYR A 76 3.27 -20.85 -4.57
CA TYR A 76 3.49 -19.55 -5.22
C TYR A 76 4.38 -19.66 -6.46
N PHE A 77 5.47 -20.42 -6.37
CA PHE A 77 6.41 -20.60 -7.48
C PHE A 77 6.01 -21.72 -8.47
N ALA A 78 5.09 -22.62 -8.12
CA ALA A 78 4.67 -23.71 -9.01
C ALA A 78 3.37 -23.43 -9.77
N LEU A 79 2.48 -22.56 -9.26
CA LEU A 79 1.20 -22.24 -9.89
C LEU A 79 1.40 -21.46 -11.19
N GLU A 80 0.61 -21.80 -12.22
CA GLU A 80 0.52 -20.99 -13.44
C GLU A 80 -0.70 -20.06 -13.36
N GLN A 81 -0.63 -18.90 -14.01
CA GLN A 81 -1.76 -17.98 -14.17
C GLN A 81 -2.99 -18.69 -14.76
N ALA A 82 -4.20 -18.36 -14.31
CA ALA A 82 -5.44 -18.92 -14.84
C ALA A 82 -5.52 -18.79 -16.38
N GLY A 83 -5.81 -19.90 -17.07
CA GLY A 83 -5.91 -19.96 -18.53
C GLY A 83 -4.58 -19.77 -19.30
N LYS A 84 -3.43 -19.75 -18.61
CA LYS A 84 -2.10 -19.55 -19.21
C LYS A 84 -1.11 -20.58 -18.67
N ARG A 85 -0.01 -20.79 -19.41
CA ARG A 85 1.11 -21.65 -19.00
C ARG A 85 2.20 -20.94 -18.20
N ARG A 86 2.17 -19.61 -18.20
CA ARG A 86 3.15 -18.75 -17.51
C ARG A 86 2.91 -18.77 -16.00
N LEU A 87 3.99 -18.84 -15.22
CA LEU A 87 3.93 -18.86 -13.76
C LEU A 87 3.17 -17.66 -13.18
N PHE A 88 2.55 -17.88 -12.02
CA PHE A 88 1.86 -16.84 -11.26
C PHE A 88 2.85 -15.84 -10.64
N SER A 89 3.95 -16.35 -10.10
CA SER A 89 5.08 -15.59 -9.52
C SER A 89 5.84 -14.71 -10.51
N ASP A 90 5.56 -14.83 -11.81
CA ASP A 90 6.25 -14.08 -12.84
C ASP A 90 6.16 -12.55 -12.61
N PRO A 91 7.28 -11.81 -12.61
CA PRO A 91 7.28 -10.37 -12.37
C PRO A 91 6.37 -9.55 -13.31
N LYS A 92 6.22 -9.93 -14.58
CA LYS A 92 5.27 -9.26 -15.51
C LYS A 92 3.81 -9.54 -15.10
N ASN A 93 3.52 -10.62 -14.38
CA ASN A 93 2.20 -10.87 -13.78
C ASN A 93 2.00 -10.03 -12.52
N ILE A 94 2.96 -10.08 -11.59
CA ILE A 94 2.90 -9.38 -10.30
C ILE A 94 2.77 -7.87 -10.50
N ARG A 95 3.55 -7.30 -11.42
CA ARG A 95 3.49 -5.86 -11.77
C ARG A 95 2.13 -5.43 -12.33
N LYS A 96 1.27 -6.32 -12.81
CA LYS A 96 -0.10 -5.93 -13.25
C LYS A 96 -0.90 -5.37 -12.09
N TYR A 97 -0.68 -5.90 -10.89
CA TYR A 97 -1.33 -5.49 -9.66
C TYR A 97 -0.56 -4.38 -8.94
N ASN A 98 0.38 -3.71 -9.63
CA ASN A 98 1.23 -2.64 -9.11
C ASN A 98 2.10 -3.01 -7.89
N TYR A 99 2.30 -4.29 -7.62
CA TYR A 99 3.36 -4.71 -6.70
C TYR A 99 4.73 -4.52 -7.37
N ILE A 100 5.62 -3.93 -6.60
CA ILE A 100 6.93 -3.41 -7.04
C ILE A 100 8.04 -4.39 -6.67
N PHE A 101 9.08 -4.46 -7.49
CA PHE A 101 10.30 -5.23 -7.20
C PHE A 101 11.45 -4.27 -6.86
N ASP A 102 12.45 -4.79 -6.15
CA ASP A 102 13.72 -4.12 -5.96
C ASP A 102 14.67 -4.49 -7.12
N GLU A 103 14.97 -3.55 -8.02
CA GLU A 103 15.51 -3.85 -9.36
C GLU A 103 17.02 -4.12 -9.41
N SER A 104 17.58 -4.69 -8.35
CA SER A 104 18.86 -5.40 -8.47
C SER A 104 18.74 -6.69 -9.32
N THR A 105 17.53 -7.11 -9.68
CA THR A 105 17.24 -8.32 -10.48
C THR A 105 16.71 -7.97 -11.88
N ASN A 106 17.63 -7.92 -12.85
CA ASN A 106 17.46 -7.95 -14.30
C ASN A 106 16.07 -7.59 -14.87
N ASP A 107 15.91 -6.31 -15.20
CA ASP A 107 14.86 -5.78 -16.09
C ASP A 107 15.20 -6.09 -17.56
N SER A 108 15.51 -7.35 -17.89
CA SER A 108 15.41 -7.76 -19.29
C SER A 108 13.93 -7.95 -19.61
N ASP A 109 13.40 -6.92 -20.26
CA ASP A 109 12.14 -6.94 -21.00
C ASP A 109 12.16 -7.95 -22.16
N ASP A 110 13.29 -8.65 -22.37
CA ASP A 110 13.45 -9.72 -23.35
C ASP A 110 12.25 -10.68 -23.27
N ASP A 111 11.51 -10.67 -24.38
CA ASP A 111 10.34 -11.51 -24.67
C ASP A 111 10.75 -12.95 -25.00
N ASP A 112 11.84 -13.44 -24.42
CA ASP A 112 12.20 -14.85 -24.51
C ASP A 112 11.25 -15.65 -23.60
N ASP A 113 10.24 -16.23 -24.27
CA ASP A 113 9.09 -16.95 -23.74
C ASP A 113 9.39 -18.23 -22.92
N ASP A 114 10.66 -18.51 -22.60
CA ASP A 114 11.10 -19.83 -22.09
C ASP A 114 11.96 -19.81 -20.80
N ASP A 115 12.23 -18.65 -20.17
CA ASP A 115 13.06 -18.61 -18.95
C ASP A 115 12.22 -18.83 -17.66
N ASP A 116 11.94 -20.10 -17.35
CA ASP A 116 11.41 -20.58 -16.05
C ASP A 116 12.45 -20.45 -14.89
N ASP A 117 13.63 -19.84 -15.12
CA ASP A 117 14.79 -19.84 -14.21
C ASP A 117 15.18 -18.44 -13.65
N ARG A 118 14.20 -17.56 -13.39
CA ARG A 118 14.46 -16.23 -12.80
C ARG A 118 14.70 -16.23 -11.27
N GLY A 119 14.82 -17.41 -10.65
CA GLY A 119 14.97 -17.57 -9.20
C GLY A 119 13.71 -17.23 -8.39
N GLU A 120 13.76 -17.45 -7.07
CA GLU A 120 12.68 -17.14 -6.13
C GLU A 120 12.60 -15.64 -5.80
N LEU A 121 12.24 -14.83 -6.79
CA LEU A 121 12.10 -13.38 -6.61
C LEU A 121 10.74 -13.02 -6.00
N LEU A 122 10.75 -12.29 -4.89
CA LEU A 122 9.56 -11.74 -4.26
C LEU A 122 9.46 -10.23 -4.51
N PRO A 123 8.26 -9.69 -4.76
CA PRO A 123 8.04 -8.25 -4.74
C PRO A 123 8.21 -7.69 -3.33
N ILE A 124 8.49 -6.39 -3.23
CA ILE A 124 8.49 -5.67 -1.96
C ILE A 124 7.10 -5.78 -1.34
N GLY A 125 7.05 -6.05 -0.04
CA GLY A 125 5.79 -6.34 0.63
C GLY A 125 5.49 -7.82 0.76
N PHE A 126 6.32 -8.70 0.20
CA PHE A 126 6.11 -10.14 0.27
C PHE A 126 7.30 -10.77 0.99
N ALA A 127 7.03 -11.39 2.13
CA ALA A 127 8.05 -12.04 2.95
C ALA A 127 7.87 -13.55 2.95
N VAL A 128 8.97 -14.27 3.10
CA VAL A 128 8.93 -15.67 3.50
C VAL A 128 8.53 -15.73 4.97
N GLU A 129 7.54 -16.55 5.28
CA GLU A 129 6.88 -16.70 6.57
C GLU A 129 7.15 -18.12 7.09
N PRO A 130 8.24 -18.31 7.85
CA PRO A 130 8.67 -19.63 8.29
C PRO A 130 7.67 -20.24 9.26
N GLN A 131 7.28 -21.49 9.02
CA GLN A 131 6.37 -22.22 9.89
C GLN A 131 7.10 -23.30 10.69
N ALA A 132 6.62 -23.60 11.89
CA ALA A 132 7.16 -24.69 12.71
C ALA A 132 7.00 -26.08 12.05
N SER A 133 6.08 -26.22 11.10
CA SER A 133 5.92 -27.43 10.28
C SER A 133 7.07 -27.67 9.31
N GLY A 134 7.88 -26.66 9.02
CA GLY A 134 8.94 -26.67 8.01
C GLY A 134 8.49 -26.28 6.60
N GLU A 135 7.18 -26.08 6.38
CA GLU A 135 6.66 -25.52 5.11
C GLU A 135 6.65 -24.00 5.20
N ASP A 136 7.53 -23.34 4.44
CA ASP A 136 7.55 -21.89 4.35
C ASP A 136 6.33 -21.35 3.60
N TRP A 137 5.78 -20.23 4.08
CA TRP A 137 4.71 -19.50 3.41
C TRP A 137 5.24 -18.20 2.79
N ILE A 138 4.46 -17.60 1.91
CA ILE A 138 4.61 -16.22 1.47
C ILE A 138 3.45 -15.42 2.02
N GLY A 139 3.77 -14.29 2.66
CA GLY A 139 2.81 -13.40 3.30
C GLY A 139 2.99 -11.95 2.88
N TYR A 140 1.94 -11.16 3.06
CA TYR A 140 2.04 -9.72 2.98
C TYR A 140 2.77 -9.15 4.21
N THR A 141 3.59 -8.13 3.97
CA THR A 141 4.12 -7.23 4.99
C THR A 141 3.47 -5.85 4.81
N CYS A 142 3.59 -4.97 5.82
CA CYS A 142 3.11 -3.59 5.73
C CYS A 142 3.53 -2.89 4.43
N SER A 143 4.74 -3.19 3.93
CA SER A 143 5.31 -2.53 2.75
C SER A 143 4.57 -2.85 1.44
N ALA A 144 3.76 -3.92 1.37
CA ALA A 144 2.91 -4.23 0.20
C ALA A 144 1.85 -3.16 -0.04
N CYS A 145 1.34 -2.58 1.06
CA CYS A 145 0.28 -1.59 1.08
C CYS A 145 0.83 -0.17 1.26
N HIS A 146 2.00 -0.05 1.92
CA HIS A 146 2.59 1.22 2.36
C HIS A 146 3.97 1.49 1.73
N THR A 147 4.19 1.06 0.49
CA THR A 147 5.31 1.52 -0.33
C THR A 147 4.81 1.89 -1.71
N ASN A 148 5.26 3.03 -2.23
CA ASN A 148 4.85 3.49 -3.56
C ASN A 148 6.05 3.84 -4.45
N GLU A 149 5.82 3.79 -5.75
CA GLU A 149 6.78 4.21 -6.76
C GLU A 149 6.11 5.22 -7.70
N ILE A 150 6.72 6.42 -7.77
CA ILE A 150 6.27 7.51 -8.62
C ILE A 150 7.18 7.59 -9.85
N ARG A 151 6.59 7.72 -11.03
CA ARG A 151 7.31 7.88 -12.31
C ARG A 151 7.20 9.32 -12.81
N TYR A 152 8.32 9.98 -13.04
CA TYR A 152 8.39 11.31 -13.63
C TYR A 152 9.62 11.46 -14.53
N ASP A 153 9.42 11.86 -15.78
CA ASP A 153 10.44 11.86 -16.83
C ASP A 153 11.21 10.53 -16.88
N ASP A 154 12.53 10.54 -16.72
CA ASP A 154 13.40 9.36 -16.71
C ASP A 154 13.65 8.81 -15.29
N TYR A 155 12.86 9.22 -14.29
CA TYR A 155 13.03 8.82 -12.88
C TYR A 155 11.88 7.97 -12.36
N ARG A 156 12.26 7.01 -11.50
CA ARG A 156 11.37 6.29 -10.60
C ARG A 156 11.75 6.61 -9.18
N ILE A 157 10.85 7.25 -8.46
CA ILE A 157 11.06 7.70 -7.09
C ILE A 157 10.37 6.70 -6.18
N ARG A 158 11.16 5.95 -5.39
CA ARG A 158 10.65 5.01 -4.39
C ARG A 158 10.39 5.76 -3.09
N LEU A 159 9.21 5.54 -2.53
CA LEU A 159 8.73 6.23 -1.33
C LEU A 159 8.31 5.20 -0.28
N ASP A 160 9.06 5.16 0.80
CA ASP A 160 8.85 4.27 1.94
C ASP A 160 7.74 4.83 2.84
N GLY A 161 6.81 3.99 3.27
CA GLY A 161 5.64 4.39 4.06
C GLY A 161 4.56 5.16 3.30
N ALA A 162 4.69 5.32 1.98
CA ALA A 162 3.70 6.00 1.14
C ALA A 162 2.53 5.06 0.77
N PRO A 163 1.31 5.59 0.56
CA PRO A 163 0.18 4.80 0.07
C PRO A 163 0.53 4.10 -1.25
N SER A 164 0.50 2.77 -1.29
CA SER A 164 0.71 2.04 -2.55
C SER A 164 -0.46 2.27 -3.52
N LEU A 165 -0.21 2.03 -4.81
CA LEU A 165 -1.25 1.97 -5.84
C LEU A 165 -1.58 0.51 -6.21
N SER A 166 -1.35 -0.44 -5.31
CA SER A 166 -1.51 -1.87 -5.56
C SER A 166 -2.98 -2.28 -5.68
N ASP A 167 -3.25 -3.38 -6.39
CA ASP A 167 -4.60 -3.96 -6.50
C ASP A 167 -4.66 -5.26 -5.69
N PHE A 168 -4.92 -5.11 -4.38
CA PHE A 168 -5.05 -6.22 -3.44
C PHE A 168 -6.15 -7.20 -3.88
N ASN A 169 -7.35 -6.68 -4.17
CA ASN A 169 -8.52 -7.48 -4.52
C ASN A 169 -8.28 -8.32 -5.79
N GLY A 170 -7.75 -7.69 -6.84
CA GLY A 170 -7.47 -8.36 -8.10
C GLY A 170 -6.35 -9.40 -7.98
N PHE A 171 -5.32 -9.13 -7.17
CA PHE A 171 -4.25 -10.10 -6.94
C PHE A 171 -4.75 -11.36 -6.24
N VAL A 172 -5.47 -11.18 -5.12
CA VAL A 172 -6.03 -12.27 -4.32
C VAL A 172 -7.02 -13.10 -5.14
N THR A 173 -7.88 -12.44 -5.91
CA THR A 173 -8.83 -13.09 -6.82
C THR A 173 -8.10 -13.89 -7.92
N ALA A 174 -7.03 -13.34 -8.49
CA ALA A 174 -6.25 -14.03 -9.50
C ALA A 174 -5.50 -15.25 -8.97
N LEU A 175 -5.00 -15.20 -7.73
CA LEU A 175 -4.39 -16.34 -7.05
C LEU A 175 -5.40 -17.45 -6.80
N SER A 176 -6.59 -17.09 -6.30
CA SER A 176 -7.72 -18.03 -6.14
C SER A 176 -8.09 -18.72 -7.45
N ASN A 177 -8.22 -17.94 -8.53
CA ASN A 177 -8.50 -18.47 -9.87
C ASN A 177 -7.37 -19.36 -10.42
N ALA A 178 -6.10 -19.05 -10.12
CA ALA A 178 -4.96 -19.86 -10.54
C ALA A 178 -4.94 -21.23 -9.86
N ALA A 179 -5.24 -21.29 -8.55
CA ALA A 179 -5.38 -22.54 -7.82
C ALA A 179 -6.53 -23.40 -8.37
N LYS A 180 -7.71 -22.78 -8.56
CA LYS A 180 -8.89 -23.44 -9.13
C LYS A 180 -8.64 -24.01 -10.53
N ASP A 181 -8.09 -23.21 -11.44
CA ASP A 181 -7.77 -23.64 -12.80
C ASP A 181 -6.71 -24.77 -12.82
N THR A 182 -5.80 -24.77 -11.85
CA THR A 182 -4.82 -25.87 -11.69
C THR A 182 -5.51 -27.17 -11.29
N LEU A 183 -6.49 -27.14 -10.39
CA LEU A 183 -7.29 -28.31 -10.00
C LEU A 183 -8.17 -28.85 -11.13
N ASP A 184 -8.87 -27.95 -11.81
CA ASP A 184 -9.87 -28.29 -12.83
C ASP A 184 -9.22 -28.79 -14.14
N ASN A 185 -7.92 -28.49 -14.36
CA ASN A 185 -7.20 -28.84 -15.57
C ASN A 185 -6.08 -29.86 -15.30
N ASN A 186 -6.34 -31.14 -15.62
CA ASN A 186 -5.39 -32.23 -15.41
C ASN A 186 -3.99 -32.00 -16.02
N ARG A 187 -3.89 -31.35 -17.18
CA ARG A 187 -2.57 -31.07 -17.79
C ARG A 187 -1.81 -30.01 -17.01
N LYS A 188 -2.52 -29.03 -16.45
CA LYS A 188 -1.94 -27.97 -15.63
C LYS A 188 -1.52 -28.52 -14.27
N PHE A 189 -2.40 -29.31 -13.64
CA PHE A 189 -2.07 -30.05 -12.43
C PHE A 189 -0.80 -30.89 -12.58
N GLN A 190 -0.65 -31.61 -13.70
CA GLN A 190 0.54 -32.43 -13.95
C GLN A 190 1.82 -31.57 -13.94
N ARG A 191 1.84 -30.42 -14.64
CA ARG A 191 3.01 -29.53 -14.64
C ARG A 191 3.28 -28.91 -13.28
N PHE A 192 2.22 -28.55 -12.55
CA PHE A 192 2.32 -28.07 -11.18
C PHE A 192 2.96 -29.12 -10.26
N SER A 193 2.50 -30.37 -10.34
CA SER A 193 3.07 -31.50 -9.59
C SER A 193 4.53 -31.79 -9.96
N GLU A 194 4.88 -31.72 -11.25
CA GLU A 194 6.26 -31.88 -11.72
C GLU A 194 7.20 -30.80 -11.17
N ARG A 195 6.73 -29.54 -11.03
CA ARG A 195 7.54 -28.43 -10.47
C ARG A 195 7.79 -28.55 -8.97
N LEU A 196 6.91 -29.21 -8.23
CA LEU A 196 7.01 -29.35 -6.78
C LEU A 196 7.96 -30.47 -6.32
N ASP A 197 8.53 -31.24 -7.25
CA ASP A 197 9.24 -32.50 -6.97
C ASP A 197 8.41 -33.40 -6.03
N ASN A 198 7.39 -34.03 -6.60
CA ASN A 198 6.35 -34.80 -5.89
C ASN A 198 6.86 -36.01 -5.06
N SER A 199 8.16 -36.13 -4.79
CA SER A 199 8.77 -37.15 -3.92
C SER A 199 8.28 -37.09 -2.48
N ASP A 200 7.79 -35.93 -2.01
CA ASP A 200 7.26 -35.76 -0.67
C ASP A 200 5.84 -36.31 -0.49
N TYR A 201 5.18 -36.68 -1.59
CA TYR A 201 3.82 -37.22 -1.57
C TYR A 201 3.80 -38.74 -1.77
N SER A 202 3.07 -39.44 -0.90
CA SER A 202 2.80 -40.86 -1.06
C SER A 202 1.96 -41.17 -2.30
N ALA A 203 1.09 -40.24 -2.73
CA ALA A 203 0.27 -40.35 -3.92
C ALA A 203 -0.10 -38.97 -4.52
N GLU A 204 -0.32 -38.90 -5.83
CA GLU A 204 -0.84 -37.69 -6.52
C GLU A 204 -2.14 -37.17 -5.88
N SER A 205 -2.97 -38.07 -5.33
CA SER A 205 -4.20 -37.72 -4.63
C SER A 205 -3.97 -36.82 -3.42
N ASP A 206 -2.83 -36.96 -2.73
CA ASP A 206 -2.52 -36.20 -1.52
C ASP A 206 -2.22 -34.74 -1.89
N LEU A 207 -1.41 -34.52 -2.94
CA LEU A 207 -1.16 -33.18 -3.50
C LEU A 207 -2.46 -32.54 -4.02
N ARG A 208 -3.35 -33.32 -4.65
CA ARG A 208 -4.66 -32.82 -5.11
C ARG A 208 -5.52 -32.36 -3.95
N LEU A 209 -5.56 -33.11 -2.85
CA LEU A 209 -6.33 -32.75 -1.67
C LEU A 209 -5.78 -31.48 -1.00
N GLU A 210 -4.46 -31.33 -0.95
CA GLU A 210 -3.84 -30.13 -0.40
C GLU A 210 -4.10 -28.89 -1.27
N LEU A 211 -3.93 -29.01 -2.59
CA LEU A 211 -4.26 -27.92 -3.52
C LEU A 211 -5.77 -27.59 -3.47
N GLN A 212 -6.63 -28.59 -3.28
CA GLN A 212 -8.08 -28.38 -3.11
C GLN A 212 -8.36 -27.58 -1.85
N ALA A 213 -7.75 -27.92 -0.71
CA ALA A 213 -7.92 -27.17 0.53
C ALA A 213 -7.47 -25.71 0.39
N PHE A 214 -6.32 -25.47 -0.28
CA PHE A 214 -5.86 -24.11 -0.59
C PHE A 214 -6.84 -23.36 -1.50
N SER A 215 -7.28 -23.99 -2.60
CA SER A 215 -8.24 -23.37 -3.53
C SER A 215 -9.59 -23.06 -2.86
N ASP A 216 -10.08 -23.92 -1.97
CA ASP A 216 -11.33 -23.72 -1.25
C ASP A 216 -11.20 -22.57 -0.24
N SER A 217 -10.09 -22.52 0.51
CA SER A 217 -9.80 -21.42 1.44
C SER A 217 -9.74 -20.07 0.71
N MET A 218 -8.99 -19.99 -0.39
CA MET A 218 -8.90 -18.75 -1.19
C MET A 218 -10.23 -18.36 -1.83
N SER A 219 -11.02 -19.34 -2.29
CA SER A 219 -12.37 -19.08 -2.81
C SER A 219 -13.31 -18.56 -1.74
N ALA A 220 -13.22 -19.10 -0.52
CA ALA A 220 -14.00 -18.65 0.63
C ALA A 220 -13.63 -17.22 1.04
N PHE A 221 -12.32 -16.88 1.09
CA PHE A 221 -11.85 -15.53 1.37
C PHE A 221 -12.38 -14.52 0.34
N VAL A 222 -12.26 -14.82 -0.96
CA VAL A 222 -12.75 -13.96 -2.05
C VAL A 222 -14.26 -13.75 -1.96
N ALA A 223 -15.02 -14.82 -1.69
CA ALA A 223 -16.47 -14.75 -1.60
C ALA A 223 -16.97 -14.01 -0.35
N ARG A 224 -16.35 -14.27 0.81
CA ARG A 224 -16.70 -13.65 2.09
C ARG A 224 -16.45 -12.15 2.14
N ASN A 225 -15.53 -11.66 1.31
CA ASN A 225 -15.13 -10.26 1.28
C ASN A 225 -15.57 -9.53 0.01
N ASP A 226 -16.47 -10.13 -0.79
CA ASP A 226 -17.00 -9.53 -2.02
C ASP A 226 -15.90 -9.00 -2.97
N LEU A 227 -14.78 -9.73 -3.10
CA LEU A 227 -13.63 -9.29 -3.90
C LEU A 227 -13.77 -9.62 -5.39
N ALA A 228 -14.66 -10.54 -5.74
CA ALA A 228 -14.89 -10.95 -7.11
C ALA A 228 -15.38 -9.76 -7.95
N ASP A 229 -14.75 -9.56 -9.13
CA ASP A 229 -15.01 -8.44 -10.04
C ASP A 229 -14.78 -7.03 -9.43
N ASN A 230 -14.10 -6.96 -8.28
CA ASN A 230 -13.93 -5.75 -7.46
C ASN A 230 -12.47 -5.27 -7.43
N SER A 231 -11.81 -5.22 -8.60
CA SER A 231 -10.42 -4.76 -8.74
C SER A 231 -10.33 -3.24 -8.53
N HIS A 232 -9.58 -2.83 -7.52
CA HIS A 232 -9.43 -1.42 -7.12
C HIS A 232 -7.99 -1.11 -6.77
N TYR A 233 -7.35 -0.32 -7.63
CA TYR A 233 -5.97 0.09 -7.40
C TYR A 233 -5.90 1.13 -6.29
N GLY A 234 -4.95 0.94 -5.38
CA GLY A 234 -4.62 1.86 -4.28
C GLY A 234 -5.63 1.93 -3.15
N ARG A 235 -6.66 1.07 -3.15
CA ARG A 235 -7.77 1.14 -2.19
C ARG A 235 -8.23 -0.24 -1.74
N VAL A 236 -8.60 -0.36 -0.48
CA VAL A 236 -9.12 -1.59 0.12
C VAL A 236 -10.07 -1.26 1.27
N ASP A 237 -11.10 -2.10 1.51
CA ASP A 237 -11.90 -2.04 2.74
C ASP A 237 -11.27 -2.93 3.82
N ALA A 238 -10.16 -2.46 4.39
CA ALA A 238 -9.40 -3.24 5.38
C ALA A 238 -10.25 -3.60 6.61
N PHE A 239 -11.10 -2.68 7.10
CA PHE A 239 -11.95 -2.96 8.26
C PHE A 239 -13.03 -4.00 7.95
N GLY A 240 -13.68 -3.89 6.79
CA GLY A 240 -14.66 -4.88 6.32
C GLY A 240 -14.04 -6.27 6.26
N ILE A 241 -12.85 -6.39 5.64
CA ILE A 241 -12.10 -7.64 5.54
C ILE A 241 -11.73 -8.18 6.92
N ILE A 242 -11.00 -7.42 7.74
CA ILE A 242 -10.56 -7.85 9.09
C ILE A 242 -11.75 -8.37 9.91
N MET A 243 -12.86 -7.63 9.94
CA MET A 243 -14.04 -8.04 10.70
C MET A 243 -14.72 -9.28 10.12
N ASN A 244 -14.72 -9.47 8.80
CA ASN A 244 -15.25 -10.68 8.21
C ASN A 244 -14.37 -11.89 8.50
N GLU A 245 -13.04 -11.78 8.36
CA GLU A 245 -12.11 -12.85 8.72
C GLU A 245 -12.30 -13.27 10.17
N LEU A 246 -12.29 -12.31 11.10
CA LEU A 246 -12.41 -12.60 12.52
C LEU A 246 -13.79 -13.08 12.94
N PHE A 247 -14.86 -12.39 12.49
CA PHE A 247 -16.21 -12.66 13.00
C PHE A 247 -16.93 -13.78 12.27
N VAL A 248 -16.46 -14.17 11.08
CA VAL A 248 -17.05 -15.25 10.29
C VAL A 248 -16.14 -16.47 10.24
N ASP A 249 -14.89 -16.32 9.82
CA ASP A 249 -14.01 -17.45 9.54
C ASP A 249 -13.38 -18.00 10.82
N ASP A 250 -12.59 -17.17 11.52
CA ASP A 250 -11.91 -17.56 12.74
C ASP A 250 -12.92 -17.89 13.85
N LEU A 251 -13.99 -17.10 13.98
CA LEU A 251 -15.10 -17.41 14.89
C LEU A 251 -15.96 -18.59 14.40
N GLY A 252 -15.88 -19.01 13.14
CA GLY A 252 -16.72 -20.09 12.61
C GLY A 252 -18.23 -19.77 12.66
N PHE A 253 -18.61 -18.49 12.52
CA PHE A 253 -20.00 -18.03 12.58
C PHE A 253 -20.41 -17.23 11.33
N PRO A 254 -20.92 -17.90 10.27
CA PRO A 254 -21.34 -17.25 9.02
C PRO A 254 -22.36 -16.12 9.16
N GLY A 255 -23.16 -16.12 10.23
CA GLY A 255 -24.19 -15.11 10.47
C GLY A 255 -23.67 -13.69 10.71
N ASN A 256 -22.36 -13.53 10.96
CA ASN A 256 -21.73 -12.22 11.18
C ASN A 256 -21.28 -11.52 9.89
N HIS A 257 -21.46 -12.13 8.72
CA HIS A 257 -21.03 -11.57 7.44
C HIS A 257 -21.61 -10.16 7.20
N ASN A 258 -20.78 -9.24 6.71
CA ASN A 258 -21.18 -7.91 6.27
C ASN A 258 -20.36 -7.51 5.03
N PRO A 259 -20.97 -6.92 3.98
CA PRO A 259 -20.23 -6.53 2.78
C PRO A 259 -19.04 -5.60 3.07
N ALA A 260 -17.88 -5.94 2.50
CA ALA A 260 -16.67 -5.11 2.55
C ALA A 260 -16.71 -4.06 1.42
N ASN A 261 -17.54 -3.03 1.60
CA ASN A 261 -17.87 -2.03 0.57
C ASN A 261 -17.55 -0.58 0.95
N ALA A 262 -16.53 -0.37 1.78
CA ALA A 262 -16.03 0.95 2.14
C ALA A 262 -14.54 1.09 1.79
N LEU A 263 -14.25 1.17 0.50
CA LEU A 263 -12.88 1.27 0.00
C LEU A 263 -12.21 2.55 0.50
N VAL A 264 -11.06 2.39 1.13
CA VAL A 264 -10.23 3.52 1.56
C VAL A 264 -8.83 3.44 0.95
N SER A 265 -8.21 4.59 0.72
CA SER A 265 -6.80 4.65 0.37
C SER A 265 -5.95 4.23 1.55
N TYR A 266 -4.79 3.62 1.28
CA TYR A 266 -3.82 3.34 2.34
C TYR A 266 -3.35 4.66 2.98
N PRO A 267 -3.34 4.82 4.30
CA PRO A 267 -2.76 6.02 4.92
C PRO A 267 -1.23 6.00 4.84
N ALA A 268 -0.59 7.17 4.79
CA ALA A 268 0.86 7.26 4.91
C ALA A 268 1.34 6.90 6.34
N LEU A 269 2.48 6.22 6.46
CA LEU A 269 3.01 5.72 7.73
C LEU A 269 3.98 6.65 8.45
N TRP A 270 4.65 7.56 7.74
CA TRP A 270 5.51 8.55 8.40
C TRP A 270 4.71 9.36 9.43
N ASP A 271 5.38 9.72 10.52
CA ASP A 271 4.86 10.39 11.73
C ASP A 271 3.82 9.60 12.54
N THR A 272 3.23 8.53 12.01
CA THR A 272 2.14 7.80 12.67
C THR A 272 2.48 7.26 14.06
N PRO A 273 3.72 6.82 14.38
CA PRO A 273 4.05 6.39 15.75
C PRO A 273 3.97 7.51 16.79
N SER A 274 4.04 8.78 16.35
CA SER A 274 3.99 9.95 17.23
C SER A 274 2.57 10.49 17.45
N HIS A 275 1.60 10.11 16.62
CA HIS A 275 0.22 10.59 16.71
C HIS A 275 -0.54 9.94 17.86
N ASP A 276 -1.48 10.63 18.48
CA ASP A 276 -2.37 10.10 19.52
C ASP A 276 -3.27 8.95 19.04
N TYR A 277 -3.87 9.13 17.87
CA TYR A 277 -4.72 8.18 17.18
C TYR A 277 -4.36 8.07 15.70
N VAL A 278 -4.56 6.87 15.15
CA VAL A 278 -4.31 6.51 13.76
C VAL A 278 -5.52 5.78 13.17
N GLN A 279 -5.39 5.32 11.92
CA GLN A 279 -6.51 5.00 11.02
C GLN A 279 -7.26 6.27 10.60
N TRP A 280 -8.05 6.15 9.53
CA TRP A 280 -8.81 7.28 8.99
C TRP A 280 -9.86 7.81 9.96
N ASN A 281 -10.49 6.94 10.75
CA ASN A 281 -11.49 7.30 11.77
C ASN A 281 -10.91 7.40 13.20
N GLY A 282 -9.58 7.44 13.37
CA GLY A 282 -8.95 7.58 14.68
C GLY A 282 -9.19 6.39 15.63
N SER A 283 -9.52 5.20 15.11
CA SER A 283 -9.97 4.07 15.93
C SER A 283 -8.89 3.35 16.72
N ALA A 284 -7.60 3.61 16.45
CA ALA A 284 -6.50 2.91 17.08
C ALA A 284 -5.46 3.88 17.65
N SER A 285 -5.01 3.62 18.88
CA SER A 285 -3.89 4.34 19.53
C SER A 285 -2.74 3.40 19.91
N ASN A 286 -3.03 2.13 20.19
CA ASN A 286 -2.05 1.11 20.59
C ASN A 286 -1.40 0.46 19.35
N PRO A 287 -0.07 0.61 19.13
CA PRO A 287 0.61 0.13 17.92
C PRO A 287 0.63 -1.39 17.81
N ILE A 288 0.97 -2.17 18.85
CA ILE A 288 0.97 -3.64 18.73
C ILE A 288 -0.44 -4.18 18.50
N GLY A 289 -1.46 -3.60 19.15
CA GLY A 289 -2.86 -3.99 18.90
C GLY A 289 -3.31 -3.69 17.47
N ARG A 290 -2.91 -2.54 16.93
CA ARG A 290 -3.15 -2.15 15.54
C ARG A 290 -2.46 -3.12 14.57
N ASN A 291 -1.17 -3.40 14.79
CA ASN A 291 -0.35 -4.20 13.88
C ASN A 291 -0.82 -5.66 13.85
N VAL A 292 -1.10 -6.27 15.02
CA VAL A 292 -1.69 -7.62 15.07
C VAL A 292 -3.06 -7.65 14.40
N GLY A 293 -3.90 -6.64 14.61
CA GLY A 293 -5.21 -6.56 13.96
C GLY A 293 -5.12 -6.46 12.43
N GLU A 294 -4.10 -5.79 11.89
CA GLU A 294 -3.84 -5.74 10.45
C GLU A 294 -3.42 -7.10 9.91
N VAL A 295 -2.46 -7.78 10.55
CA VAL A 295 -2.02 -9.14 10.16
C VAL A 295 -3.20 -10.11 10.07
N LEU A 296 -4.14 -10.06 11.02
CA LEU A 296 -5.33 -10.91 11.01
C LEU A 296 -6.29 -10.62 9.83
N GLY A 297 -6.23 -9.42 9.25
CA GLY A 297 -6.94 -9.10 8.00
C GLY A 297 -6.17 -9.42 6.73
N THR A 298 -4.86 -9.65 6.84
CA THR A 298 -3.97 -9.96 5.74
C THR A 298 -3.44 -11.38 5.86
N PHE A 299 -4.35 -12.35 5.96
CA PHE A 299 -4.05 -13.80 5.96
C PHE A 299 -3.30 -14.32 7.19
N GLY A 300 -3.27 -13.55 8.28
CA GLY A 300 -3.00 -14.10 9.61
C GLY A 300 -4.22 -14.84 10.17
N SER A 301 -3.99 -15.67 11.18
CA SER A 301 -5.07 -16.44 11.83
C SER A 301 -5.06 -16.27 13.34
N VAL A 302 -6.23 -16.48 13.95
CA VAL A 302 -6.38 -16.60 15.40
C VAL A 302 -7.39 -17.68 15.76
N ASP A 303 -7.04 -18.57 16.68
CA ASP A 303 -7.97 -19.60 17.13
C ASP A 303 -9.01 -19.01 18.09
N LEU A 304 -10.25 -18.94 17.62
CA LEU A 304 -11.41 -18.48 18.38
C LEU A 304 -12.43 -19.59 18.67
N GLN A 305 -12.13 -20.82 18.27
CA GLN A 305 -13.08 -21.94 18.33
C GLN A 305 -12.73 -22.94 19.42
N ASN A 306 -11.44 -23.09 19.74
CA ASN A 306 -10.96 -24.02 20.74
C ASN A 306 -10.55 -23.29 22.04
N PRO A 307 -11.28 -23.47 23.16
CA PRO A 307 -10.96 -22.83 24.43
C PRO A 307 -9.55 -23.10 24.97
N SER A 308 -8.94 -24.24 24.61
CA SER A 308 -7.59 -24.60 25.10
C SER A 308 -6.46 -23.87 24.38
N THR A 309 -6.73 -23.38 23.18
CA THR A 309 -5.79 -22.66 22.30
C THR A 309 -6.33 -21.28 21.96
N LEU A 310 -7.32 -20.79 22.72
CA LEU A 310 -8.00 -19.52 22.47
C LEU A 310 -6.99 -18.37 22.39
N GLY A 311 -7.02 -17.66 21.27
CA GLY A 311 -6.12 -16.56 20.97
C GLY A 311 -4.81 -16.98 20.32
N ASN A 312 -4.47 -18.27 20.21
CA ASN A 312 -3.26 -18.69 19.49
C ASN A 312 -3.32 -18.13 18.07
N THR A 313 -2.26 -17.43 17.67
CA THR A 313 -2.25 -16.65 16.43
C THR A 313 -0.97 -16.89 15.64
N SER A 314 -1.05 -16.68 14.32
CA SER A 314 0.13 -16.62 13.47
C SER A 314 0.90 -15.30 13.58
N ALA A 315 0.29 -14.24 14.13
CA ALA A 315 0.92 -12.93 14.23
C ALA A 315 2.24 -12.97 15.00
N ARG A 316 3.25 -12.27 14.50
CA ARG A 316 4.64 -12.35 14.98
C ARG A 316 5.02 -11.07 15.73
N ALA A 317 4.64 -10.98 17.01
CA ALA A 317 4.74 -9.74 17.78
C ALA A 317 6.17 -9.19 17.92
N GLU A 318 7.19 -10.05 18.03
CA GLU A 318 8.58 -9.61 18.11
C GLU A 318 9.00 -8.81 16.87
N GLU A 319 8.68 -9.34 15.69
CA GLU A 319 8.92 -8.71 14.40
C GLU A 319 8.08 -7.45 14.21
N LEU A 320 6.80 -7.47 14.62
CA LEU A 320 5.93 -6.29 14.58
C LEU A 320 6.46 -5.15 15.47
N ILE A 321 7.03 -5.46 16.64
CA ILE A 321 7.69 -4.48 17.51
C ILE A 321 8.95 -3.92 16.83
N ALA A 322 9.75 -4.78 16.18
CA ALA A 322 10.93 -4.34 15.46
C ALA A 322 10.58 -3.40 14.28
N ILE A 323 9.51 -3.71 13.53
CA ILE A 323 9.01 -2.85 12.46
C ILE A 323 8.49 -1.52 13.03
N GLU A 324 7.74 -1.54 14.14
CA GLU A 324 7.26 -0.31 14.77
C GLU A 324 8.43 0.62 15.15
N ARG A 325 9.50 0.06 15.73
CA ARG A 325 10.73 0.80 16.04
C ARG A 325 11.35 1.42 14.79
N LEU A 326 11.38 0.72 13.65
CA LEU A 326 11.83 1.32 12.38
C LEU A 326 10.95 2.49 11.97
N LEU A 327 9.62 2.35 12.04
CA LEU A 327 8.67 3.41 11.69
C LEU A 327 8.84 4.68 12.54
N THR A 328 9.28 4.57 13.80
CA THR A 328 9.57 5.77 14.62
C THR A 328 10.68 6.67 14.05
N THR A 329 11.49 6.14 13.14
CA THR A 329 12.60 6.87 12.51
C THR A 329 12.31 7.26 11.06
N LEU A 330 11.18 6.81 10.50
CA LEU A 330 10.77 7.13 9.14
C LEU A 330 10.33 8.59 9.04
N LYS A 331 10.96 9.34 8.15
CA LYS A 331 10.59 10.72 7.85
C LYS A 331 9.66 10.80 6.65
N SER A 332 8.80 11.82 6.65
CA SER A 332 8.07 12.22 5.45
C SER A 332 9.05 12.52 4.30
N PRO A 333 8.70 12.17 3.06
CA PRO A 333 9.56 12.45 1.92
C PRO A 333 9.54 13.95 1.60
N ALA A 334 10.70 14.60 1.61
CA ALA A 334 10.84 15.97 1.13
C ALA A 334 10.62 16.05 -0.39
N TRP A 335 10.07 17.16 -0.88
CA TRP A 335 9.91 17.40 -2.32
C TRP A 335 11.29 17.41 -3.04
N PRO A 336 11.55 16.48 -3.97
CA PRO A 336 12.84 16.40 -4.65
C PRO A 336 12.94 17.44 -5.78
N GLN A 337 13.35 18.67 -5.43
CA GLN A 337 13.41 19.81 -6.36
C GLN A 337 14.23 19.52 -7.63
N GLU A 338 15.30 18.73 -7.51
CA GLU A 338 16.16 18.35 -8.65
C GLU A 338 15.44 17.46 -9.69
N ILE A 339 14.37 16.77 -9.28
CA ILE A 339 13.60 15.83 -10.13
C ILE A 339 12.24 16.43 -10.51
N LEU A 340 11.49 16.93 -9.54
CA LEU A 340 10.10 17.40 -9.73
C LEU A 340 9.99 18.91 -9.96
N GLY A 341 11.11 19.62 -9.92
CA GLY A 341 11.21 21.07 -10.14
C GLY A 341 11.30 21.88 -8.85
N GLU A 342 11.96 23.04 -8.95
CA GLU A 342 12.16 23.99 -7.84
C GLU A 342 10.83 24.52 -7.29
N ILE A 343 10.81 24.73 -5.97
CA ILE A 343 9.71 25.39 -5.27
C ILE A 343 9.85 26.90 -5.45
N ASP A 344 8.78 27.55 -5.92
CA ASP A 344 8.69 29.01 -5.96
C ASP A 344 8.52 29.56 -4.54
N SER A 345 9.61 30.06 -3.97
CA SER A 345 9.66 30.52 -2.58
C SER A 345 8.69 31.66 -2.27
N GLU A 346 8.46 32.58 -3.21
CA GLU A 346 7.52 33.69 -3.00
C GLU A 346 6.08 33.16 -2.94
N LYS A 347 5.72 32.23 -3.83
CA LYS A 347 4.42 31.57 -3.80
C LYS A 347 4.25 30.70 -2.56
N ALA A 348 5.26 29.93 -2.17
CA ALA A 348 5.21 29.11 -0.96
C ALA A 348 5.03 29.96 0.31
N MET A 349 5.71 31.11 0.41
CA MET A 349 5.48 32.06 1.51
C MET A 349 4.06 32.60 1.53
N ALA A 350 3.52 33.00 0.37
CA ALA A 350 2.12 33.43 0.27
C ALA A 350 1.14 32.30 0.61
N GLY A 351 1.45 31.06 0.19
CA GLY A 351 0.69 29.87 0.53
C GLY A 351 0.70 29.55 2.02
N ARG A 352 1.83 29.76 2.70
CA ARG A 352 1.92 29.60 4.16
C ARG A 352 0.97 30.53 4.89
N VAL A 353 0.87 31.79 4.47
CA VAL A 353 -0.09 32.76 5.04
C VAL A 353 -1.52 32.24 4.89
N ILE A 354 -1.88 31.76 3.69
CA ILE A 354 -3.20 31.16 3.43
C ILE A 354 -3.45 29.94 4.31
N TYR A 355 -2.43 29.10 4.51
CA TYR A 355 -2.53 27.89 5.32
C TYR A 355 -2.80 28.21 6.80
N THR A 356 -2.18 29.27 7.33
CA THR A 356 -2.18 29.56 8.77
C THR A 356 -3.25 30.55 9.21
N GLU A 357 -3.70 31.46 8.34
CA GLU A 357 -4.59 32.55 8.73
C GLU A 357 -6.06 32.23 8.44
N TYR A 358 -6.93 32.63 9.39
CA TYR A 358 -8.39 32.60 9.21
C TYR A 358 -8.81 33.63 8.16
N ARG A 359 -9.85 33.31 7.39
CA ARG A 359 -10.35 34.18 6.31
C ARG A 359 -11.80 34.55 6.60
N GLY A 360 -11.98 35.57 7.45
CA GLY A 360 -13.28 35.89 8.01
C GLY A 360 -13.72 34.82 9.01
N ASP A 361 -14.88 34.22 8.77
CA ASP A 361 -15.40 33.10 9.59
C ASP A 361 -14.90 31.72 9.08
N GLU A 362 -14.14 31.68 7.97
CA GLU A 362 -13.55 30.43 7.47
C GLU A 362 -12.30 30.06 8.29
N PRO A 363 -12.22 28.82 8.81
CA PRO A 363 -11.03 28.35 9.50
C PRO A 363 -9.83 28.21 8.56
N SER A 364 -8.63 28.30 9.13
CA SER A 364 -7.39 28.07 8.40
C SER A 364 -7.12 26.58 8.22
N CYS A 365 -6.27 26.20 7.26
CA CYS A 365 -5.85 24.80 7.13
C CYS A 365 -5.21 24.30 8.44
N SER A 366 -4.42 25.15 9.10
CA SER A 366 -3.73 24.81 10.35
C SER A 366 -4.63 24.64 11.56
N SER A 367 -5.93 24.97 11.48
CA SER A 367 -6.85 24.73 12.60
C SER A 367 -7.29 23.27 12.71
N CYS A 368 -7.09 22.47 11.66
CA CYS A 368 -7.33 21.02 11.64
C CYS A 368 -6.06 20.24 11.28
N HIS A 369 -5.21 20.80 10.42
CA HIS A 369 -3.97 20.19 9.96
C HIS A 369 -2.77 20.92 10.54
N ALA A 370 -2.42 20.57 11.78
CA ALA A 370 -1.40 21.28 12.54
C ALA A 370 -0.04 21.39 11.82
N LEU A 371 0.64 22.51 12.04
CA LEU A 371 2.04 22.72 11.66
C LEU A 371 2.94 22.67 12.89
N GLN A 372 4.21 22.36 12.65
CA GLN A 372 5.26 22.58 13.65
C GLN A 372 5.44 24.08 13.94
N ASP A 373 5.69 24.40 15.20
CA ASP A 373 6.07 25.74 15.62
C ASP A 373 7.54 26.08 15.26
N SER A 374 8.02 27.25 15.69
CA SER A 374 9.41 27.67 15.42
C SER A 374 10.49 26.78 16.05
N THR A 375 10.11 25.88 16.97
CA THR A 375 11.01 24.91 17.61
C THR A 375 10.97 23.55 16.93
N GLY A 376 10.09 23.36 15.93
CA GLY A 376 9.90 22.08 15.25
C GLY A 376 8.91 21.16 15.97
N THR A 377 8.03 21.70 16.82
CA THR A 377 7.11 20.90 17.65
C THR A 377 5.65 21.10 17.22
N TYR A 378 4.90 20.01 17.06
CA TYR A 378 3.44 20.06 16.85
C TYR A 378 2.69 20.33 18.16
N PRO A 379 1.39 20.67 18.12
CA PRO A 379 0.51 20.54 19.28
C PRO A 379 0.55 19.12 19.84
N LEU A 380 0.82 19.00 21.14
CA LEU A 380 0.95 17.71 21.83
C LEU A 380 -0.17 17.52 22.86
N THR A 381 -0.53 16.27 23.13
CA THR A 381 -1.38 15.89 24.26
C THR A 381 -0.74 16.31 25.59
N PRO A 382 -1.52 16.64 26.64
CA PRO A 382 -0.96 16.97 27.95
C PRO A 382 -0.16 15.80 28.55
N ALA A 383 1.00 16.09 29.13
CA ALA A 383 1.90 15.05 29.66
C ALA A 383 1.30 14.36 30.89
N GLU A 384 0.53 15.09 31.70
CA GLU A 384 -0.12 14.60 32.91
C GLU A 384 -1.21 13.54 32.65
N GLU A 385 -1.73 13.46 31.43
CA GLU A 385 -2.72 12.45 31.03
C GLU A 385 -2.10 11.06 30.83
N ASN A 386 -0.78 10.99 30.63
CA ASN A 386 -0.04 9.76 30.40
C ASN A 386 0.75 9.34 31.66
N ALA A 387 0.67 8.07 32.04
CA ALA A 387 1.33 7.55 33.25
C ALA A 387 2.87 7.68 33.23
N PHE A 388 3.47 7.86 32.06
CA PHE A 388 4.92 8.00 31.86
C PHE A 388 5.33 9.42 31.44
N GLY A 389 4.38 10.36 31.34
CA GLY A 389 4.64 11.70 30.81
C GLY A 389 4.92 11.74 29.30
N VAL A 390 4.65 10.65 28.58
CA VAL A 390 4.79 10.60 27.12
C VAL A 390 3.68 11.42 26.49
N GLN A 391 4.06 12.31 25.59
CA GLN A 391 3.15 13.16 24.83
C GLN A 391 3.10 12.70 23.38
N PHE A 392 1.96 12.93 22.74
CA PHE A 392 1.71 12.54 21.36
C PHE A 392 1.22 13.74 20.57
N VAL A 393 1.46 13.75 19.27
CA VAL A 393 0.88 14.76 18.38
C VAL A 393 -0.63 14.62 18.45
N ASN A 394 -1.29 15.70 18.88
CA ASN A 394 -2.73 15.77 18.98
C ASN A 394 -3.33 15.86 17.56
N THR A 395 -4.26 14.96 17.23
CA THR A 395 -4.94 14.96 15.92
C THR A 395 -6.42 15.31 16.06
N ASP A 396 -6.92 16.12 15.12
CA ASP A 396 -8.30 16.61 15.20
C ASP A 396 -9.27 15.59 14.57
N MET A 397 -10.26 15.16 15.33
CA MET A 397 -11.32 14.26 14.85
C MET A 397 -12.52 15.06 14.34
N ILE A 398 -12.55 15.33 13.02
CA ILE A 398 -13.60 16.16 12.41
C ILE A 398 -14.87 15.32 12.19
N PRO A 399 -16.02 15.66 12.82
CA PRO A 399 -17.25 14.90 12.68
C PRO A 399 -17.72 14.76 11.22
N LEU A 400 -18.33 13.62 10.89
CA LEU A 400 -18.82 13.35 9.52
C LEU A 400 -19.78 14.43 8.99
N GLY A 401 -20.66 14.95 9.84
CA GLY A 401 -21.60 16.01 9.48
C GLY A 401 -20.96 17.37 9.24
N GLU A 402 -19.73 17.58 9.72
CA GLU A 402 -18.95 18.79 9.51
C GLU A 402 -18.03 18.66 8.29
N ILE A 403 -17.25 17.58 8.21
CA ILE A 403 -16.32 17.37 7.09
C ILE A 403 -17.05 17.08 5.76
N GLY A 404 -18.21 16.42 5.80
CA GLY A 404 -19.07 16.18 4.62
C GLY A 404 -18.52 15.22 3.57
N THR A 405 -17.36 14.60 3.81
CA THR A 405 -16.80 13.55 2.93
C THR A 405 -17.58 12.25 3.06
N ASP A 406 -17.35 11.30 2.15
CA ASP A 406 -18.04 10.00 2.15
C ASP A 406 -18.06 9.35 3.54
N PRO A 407 -19.23 9.07 4.14
CA PRO A 407 -19.32 8.58 5.51
C PRO A 407 -19.21 7.06 5.62
N ARG A 408 -19.17 6.32 4.50
CA ARG A 408 -19.42 4.88 4.45
C ARG A 408 -18.47 4.08 5.33
N MET A 409 -17.17 4.37 5.29
CA MET A 409 -16.19 3.61 6.08
C MET A 409 -16.42 3.77 7.58
N ALA A 410 -16.55 5.00 8.06
CA ALA A 410 -16.82 5.24 9.49
C ALA A 410 -18.16 4.63 9.93
N LEU A 411 -19.21 4.73 9.11
CA LEU A 411 -20.51 4.15 9.43
C LEU A 411 -20.48 2.62 9.42
N ASN A 412 -19.86 1.98 8.43
CA ASN A 412 -19.70 0.52 8.37
C ASN A 412 -18.95 0.01 9.62
N PHE A 413 -17.93 0.73 10.07
CA PHE A 413 -17.18 0.37 11.28
C PHE A 413 -18.01 0.52 12.56
N VAL A 414 -18.65 1.67 12.77
CA VAL A 414 -19.26 2.01 14.07
C VAL A 414 -20.65 1.40 14.26
N THR A 415 -21.43 1.26 13.18
CA THR A 415 -22.82 0.81 13.27
C THR A 415 -22.99 -0.70 13.20
N ARG A 416 -21.93 -1.43 12.83
CA ARG A 416 -21.95 -2.90 12.77
C ARG A 416 -22.04 -3.48 14.18
N THR A 417 -22.90 -4.48 14.34
CA THR A 417 -22.92 -5.38 15.49
C THR A 417 -22.47 -6.77 15.05
N ALA A 418 -22.00 -7.58 16.00
CA ALA A 418 -21.60 -8.95 15.75
C ALA A 418 -22.09 -9.85 16.89
N SER A 419 -22.55 -11.05 16.54
CA SER A 419 -22.76 -12.12 17.50
C SER A 419 -21.42 -12.61 18.03
N THR A 420 -21.36 -12.83 19.33
CA THR A 420 -20.18 -13.37 20.02
C THR A 420 -20.15 -14.91 19.97
N ALA A 421 -21.26 -15.53 19.56
CA ALA A 421 -21.41 -16.97 19.37
C ALA A 421 -20.84 -17.79 20.54
N GLN A 422 -19.97 -18.76 20.26
CA GLN A 422 -19.36 -19.61 21.27
C GLN A 422 -18.35 -18.89 22.18
N LEU A 423 -17.91 -17.67 21.82
CA LEU A 423 -16.99 -16.90 22.66
C LEU A 423 -17.68 -16.22 23.83
N ALA A 424 -19.00 -16.07 23.83
CA ALA A 424 -19.73 -15.35 24.89
C ALA A 424 -19.25 -15.69 26.32
N PRO A 425 -19.06 -16.97 26.72
CA PRO A 425 -18.61 -17.32 28.07
C PRO A 425 -17.14 -16.95 28.36
N PHE A 426 -16.32 -16.77 27.34
CA PHE A 426 -14.89 -16.48 27.42
C PHE A 426 -14.56 -14.98 27.30
N LEU A 427 -15.57 -14.14 27.02
CA LEU A 427 -15.37 -12.70 26.95
C LEU A 427 -14.98 -12.11 28.32
N PRO A 428 -14.05 -11.14 28.34
CA PRO A 428 -13.67 -10.46 29.57
C PRO A 428 -14.85 -9.65 30.13
N ALA A 429 -14.85 -9.42 31.45
CA ALA A 429 -15.80 -8.51 32.07
C ALA A 429 -15.67 -7.08 31.47
N PRO A 430 -16.76 -6.34 31.30
CA PRO A 430 -18.14 -6.65 31.68
C PRO A 430 -18.94 -7.46 30.64
N PHE A 431 -18.30 -7.96 29.57
CA PHE A 431 -18.97 -8.57 28.42
C PHE A 431 -19.17 -10.09 28.55
N THR A 432 -18.77 -10.69 29.67
CA THR A 432 -18.95 -12.12 29.92
C THR A 432 -20.42 -12.53 29.76
N GLY A 433 -20.67 -13.45 28.83
CA GLY A 433 -22.00 -13.96 28.49
C GLY A 433 -22.82 -13.09 27.54
N ALA A 434 -22.30 -11.95 27.06
CA ALA A 434 -22.99 -11.11 26.09
C ALA A 434 -23.17 -11.87 24.76
N ALA A 435 -24.38 -11.91 24.22
CA ALA A 435 -24.70 -12.62 22.97
C ALA A 435 -24.30 -11.85 21.70
N GLU A 436 -24.26 -10.53 21.79
CA GLU A 436 -23.88 -9.62 20.72
C GLU A 436 -23.10 -8.43 21.31
N LEU A 437 -22.23 -7.84 20.49
CA LEU A 437 -21.48 -6.64 20.83
C LEU A 437 -21.40 -5.69 19.62
N PRO A 438 -21.19 -4.37 19.85
CA PRO A 438 -20.72 -3.48 18.80
C PRO A 438 -19.41 -4.01 18.20
N ALA A 439 -19.30 -4.03 16.88
CA ALA A 439 -18.16 -4.60 16.17
C ALA A 439 -16.81 -4.02 16.60
N PRO A 440 -16.64 -2.69 16.82
CA PRO A 440 -15.37 -2.14 17.29
C PRO A 440 -14.93 -2.68 18.66
N VAL A 441 -15.89 -2.92 19.56
CA VAL A 441 -15.63 -3.49 20.89
C VAL A 441 -15.22 -4.95 20.74
N PHE A 442 -15.95 -5.71 19.93
CA PHE A 442 -15.65 -7.13 19.73
C PHE A 442 -14.28 -7.31 19.04
N LEU A 443 -14.00 -6.55 17.98
CA LEU A 443 -12.70 -6.51 17.30
C LEU A 443 -11.56 -6.25 18.29
N SER A 444 -11.73 -5.26 19.17
CA SER A 444 -10.73 -4.92 20.19
C SER A 444 -10.47 -6.07 21.17
N ILE A 445 -11.49 -6.86 21.52
CA ILE A 445 -11.34 -8.04 22.40
C ILE A 445 -10.58 -9.15 21.67
N LEU A 446 -10.96 -9.46 20.43
CA LEU A 446 -10.32 -10.52 19.64
C LEU A 446 -8.85 -10.20 19.37
N ALA A 447 -8.55 -8.95 18.99
CA ALA A 447 -7.18 -8.48 18.82
C ALA A 447 -6.36 -8.62 20.12
N ARG A 448 -6.96 -8.35 21.29
CA ARG A 448 -6.27 -8.54 22.59
C ARG A 448 -5.95 -10.00 22.90
N PHE A 449 -6.80 -10.95 22.48
CA PHE A 449 -6.49 -12.38 22.61
C PHE A 449 -5.25 -12.73 21.77
N ALA A 450 -5.23 -12.32 20.49
CA ALA A 450 -4.10 -12.55 19.60
C ALA A 450 -2.81 -11.86 20.08
N VAL A 451 -2.89 -10.60 20.51
CA VAL A 451 -1.74 -9.87 21.07
C VAL A 451 -1.19 -10.58 22.30
N GLY A 452 -2.06 -11.02 23.21
CA GLY A 452 -1.65 -11.66 24.45
C GLY A 452 -0.87 -12.96 24.22
N THR A 453 -1.34 -13.81 23.33
CA THR A 453 -0.66 -15.08 22.98
C THR A 453 0.61 -14.84 22.17
N SER A 454 0.60 -13.91 21.22
CA SER A 454 1.77 -13.58 20.40
C SER A 454 2.91 -13.00 21.26
N LEU A 455 2.61 -12.08 22.19
CA LEU A 455 3.60 -11.56 23.13
C LEU A 455 4.12 -12.64 24.09
N ALA A 456 3.26 -13.56 24.52
CA ALA A 456 3.65 -14.66 25.39
C ALA A 456 4.56 -15.70 24.71
N ALA A 457 4.58 -15.73 23.38
CA ALA A 457 5.42 -16.63 22.59
C ALA A 457 6.87 -16.12 22.41
N ILE A 458 7.14 -14.86 22.74
CA ILE A 458 8.49 -14.27 22.63
C ILE A 458 9.41 -14.90 23.69
N ASP A 459 10.58 -15.40 23.27
CA ASP A 459 11.59 -16.02 24.12
C ASP A 459 12.99 -15.41 23.88
N PRO A 460 13.59 -14.73 24.88
CA PRO A 460 13.10 -14.52 26.23
C PRO A 460 11.89 -13.55 26.28
N PRO A 461 10.99 -13.68 27.28
CA PRO A 461 9.86 -12.77 27.42
C PRO A 461 10.29 -11.31 27.55
N LEU A 462 9.47 -10.40 27.01
CA LEU A 462 9.72 -8.96 27.10
C LEU A 462 9.89 -8.50 28.55
N THR A 463 10.87 -7.65 28.77
CA THR A 463 11.00 -6.90 30.01
C THR A 463 9.83 -5.91 30.14
N THR A 464 9.58 -5.42 31.36
CA THR A 464 8.52 -4.43 31.60
C THR A 464 8.68 -3.15 30.74
N PRO A 465 9.88 -2.55 30.56
CA PRO A 465 10.06 -1.44 29.64
C PRO A 465 9.74 -1.78 28.19
N GLU A 466 10.16 -2.94 27.69
CA GLU A 466 9.89 -3.37 26.31
C GLU A 466 8.39 -3.62 26.08
N PHE A 467 7.67 -4.14 27.08
CA PHE A 467 6.21 -4.26 27.00
C PHE A 467 5.53 -2.89 26.87
N PHE A 468 5.96 -1.89 27.66
CA PHE A 468 5.40 -0.54 27.56
C PHE A 468 5.75 0.12 26.22
N GLU A 469 6.95 -0.10 25.70
CA GLU A 469 7.34 0.32 24.35
C GLU A 469 6.48 -0.35 23.28
N ALA A 470 6.21 -1.66 23.38
CA ALA A 470 5.39 -2.41 22.43
C ALA A 470 3.96 -1.86 22.32
N ILE A 471 3.39 -1.37 23.43
CA ILE A 471 2.09 -0.69 23.43
C ILE A 471 2.20 0.83 23.18
N GLY A 472 3.37 1.35 22.79
CA GLY A 472 3.60 2.77 22.51
C GLY A 472 3.39 3.68 23.72
N PHE A 473 3.65 3.19 24.93
CA PHE A 473 3.39 3.87 26.21
C PHE A 473 1.94 4.37 26.37
N ARG A 474 0.96 3.70 25.73
CA ARG A 474 -0.48 4.04 25.82
C ARG A 474 -1.11 3.60 27.15
N VAL A 475 -0.68 4.26 28.23
CA VAL A 475 -1.18 4.01 29.59
C VAL A 475 -1.63 5.33 30.20
N ALA A 476 -2.93 5.44 30.47
CA ALA A 476 -3.50 6.63 31.08
C ALA A 476 -3.01 6.79 32.53
N ALA A 477 -2.76 8.03 32.93
CA ALA A 477 -2.43 8.34 34.31
C ALA A 477 -3.67 8.13 35.23
N PRO A 478 -3.48 7.84 36.53
CA PRO A 478 -4.60 7.66 37.46
C PRO A 478 -5.55 8.86 37.46
N GLY A 479 -6.84 8.61 37.23
CA GLY A 479 -7.88 9.63 37.18
C GLY A 479 -8.21 10.14 35.78
N PHE A 480 -7.46 9.72 34.76
CA PHE A 480 -7.75 9.98 33.35
C PHE A 480 -8.41 8.76 32.69
N PRO A 481 -9.25 8.97 31.66
CA PRO A 481 -9.84 7.85 30.92
C PRO A 481 -8.76 7.05 30.19
N ASP A 482 -9.02 5.76 29.97
CA ASP A 482 -8.21 4.94 29.07
C ASP A 482 -8.19 5.55 27.66
N TYR A 483 -7.16 5.22 26.87
CA TYR A 483 -7.07 5.63 25.47
C TYR A 483 -8.20 5.01 24.64
N THR A 484 -9.31 5.73 24.54
CA THR A 484 -10.47 5.39 23.73
C THR A 484 -10.76 6.52 22.75
N PRO A 485 -10.98 6.24 21.46
CA PRO A 485 -11.30 7.26 20.48
C PRO A 485 -12.51 8.10 20.91
N GLU A 486 -12.37 9.43 20.89
CA GLU A 486 -13.43 10.33 21.37
C GLU A 486 -14.68 10.31 20.46
N ASN A 487 -14.46 10.21 19.14
CA ASN A 487 -15.52 10.20 18.15
C ASN A 487 -15.13 9.30 16.96
N LEU A 488 -15.83 8.18 16.81
CA LEU A 488 -15.65 7.28 15.67
C LEU A 488 -16.56 7.65 14.47
N PHE A 489 -17.51 8.56 14.64
CA PHE A 489 -18.28 9.20 13.56
C PHE A 489 -17.54 10.45 13.05
N ALA A 490 -16.27 10.28 12.75
CA ALA A 490 -15.37 11.35 12.34
C ALA A 490 -14.26 10.81 11.44
N TYR A 491 -13.57 11.73 10.77
CA TYR A 491 -12.29 11.46 10.15
C TYR A 491 -11.21 12.34 10.74
N ARG A 492 -10.02 11.74 10.86
CA ARG A 492 -8.85 12.34 11.46
C ARG A 492 -8.17 13.31 10.51
N ALA A 493 -7.97 14.55 10.95
CA ALA A 493 -7.08 15.50 10.33
C ALA A 493 -5.68 15.38 10.98
N ARG A 494 -4.70 14.91 10.20
CA ARG A 494 -3.29 14.77 10.62
C ARG A 494 -2.44 15.92 10.09
N PRO A 495 -1.23 16.16 10.63
CA PRO A 495 -0.20 16.91 9.94
C PRO A 495 0.00 16.43 8.50
N LEU A 496 0.24 17.39 7.60
CA LEU A 496 0.30 17.19 6.14
C LEU A 496 1.74 17.06 5.61
N ASP A 497 2.70 16.72 6.46
CA ASP A 497 4.07 16.45 6.04
C ASP A 497 4.10 15.34 4.97
N GLY A 498 4.84 15.55 3.90
CA GLY A 498 4.90 14.65 2.74
C GLY A 498 3.59 14.51 1.96
N ILE A 499 2.60 15.41 2.14
CA ILE A 499 1.28 15.31 1.48
C ILE A 499 1.37 15.19 -0.06
N TRP A 500 2.42 15.72 -0.67
CA TRP A 500 2.64 15.62 -2.10
C TRP A 500 2.75 14.17 -2.61
N ALA A 501 3.16 13.25 -1.74
CA ALA A 501 3.45 11.85 -2.01
C ALA A 501 2.28 10.89 -1.72
N SER A 502 1.11 11.39 -1.30
CA SER A 502 0.00 10.55 -0.83
C SER A 502 -1.25 10.64 -1.69
N ALA A 503 -1.13 11.03 -2.97
CA ALA A 503 -2.25 11.03 -3.91
C ALA A 503 -2.75 9.59 -4.18
N PRO A 504 -4.02 9.39 -4.58
CA PRO A 504 -5.12 10.37 -4.58
C PRO A 504 -5.52 10.82 -3.17
N TYR A 505 -6.31 11.89 -3.07
CA TYR A 505 -6.64 12.57 -1.82
C TYR A 505 -8.03 12.23 -1.29
N LEU A 506 -8.27 12.61 -0.03
CA LEU A 506 -9.34 12.14 0.87
C LEU A 506 -9.12 10.69 1.33
N HIS A 507 -9.86 10.29 2.37
CA HIS A 507 -9.73 8.96 2.98
C HIS A 507 -10.00 7.81 1.98
N ASN A 508 -10.88 8.03 1.00
CA ASN A 508 -11.27 7.06 -0.03
C ASN A 508 -10.55 7.28 -1.38
N GLY A 509 -9.61 8.22 -1.46
CA GLY A 509 -8.86 8.48 -2.70
C GLY A 509 -9.71 9.00 -3.86
N SER A 510 -10.88 9.59 -3.58
CA SER A 510 -11.84 10.05 -4.59
C SER A 510 -11.49 11.40 -5.23
N VAL A 511 -10.37 12.02 -4.84
CA VAL A 511 -9.91 13.29 -5.43
C VAL A 511 -8.52 13.13 -6.04
N GLN A 512 -8.43 13.27 -7.36
CA GLN A 512 -7.24 12.88 -8.13
C GLN A 512 -5.93 13.61 -7.74
N ASN A 513 -5.99 14.91 -7.45
CA ASN A 513 -4.81 15.75 -7.24
C ASN A 513 -5.09 16.92 -6.28
N LEU A 514 -4.07 17.56 -5.70
CA LEU A 514 -4.25 18.67 -4.75
C LEU A 514 -5.01 19.85 -5.35
N TYR A 515 -4.85 20.11 -6.65
CA TYR A 515 -5.60 21.21 -7.28
C TYR A 515 -7.10 20.94 -7.30
N GLU A 516 -7.53 19.71 -7.55
CA GLU A 516 -8.94 19.32 -7.49
C GLU A 516 -9.46 19.33 -6.04
N LEU A 517 -8.63 18.97 -5.05
CA LEU A 517 -9.02 19.03 -3.63
C LEU A 517 -9.41 20.45 -3.19
N LEU A 518 -8.76 21.45 -3.77
CA LEU A 518 -9.04 22.87 -3.50
C LEU A 518 -10.15 23.45 -4.40
N LEU A 519 -10.84 22.64 -5.21
CA LEU A 519 -12.06 23.04 -5.91
C LEU A 519 -13.29 22.72 -5.05
N PRO A 520 -14.40 23.46 -5.21
CA PRO A 520 -15.71 23.04 -4.71
C PRO A 520 -16.01 21.62 -5.19
N ALA A 521 -16.64 20.77 -4.37
CA ALA A 521 -16.85 19.38 -4.74
C ALA A 521 -17.58 19.21 -6.08
N GLU A 522 -18.52 20.09 -6.41
CA GLU A 522 -19.25 20.08 -7.68
C GLU A 522 -18.39 20.40 -8.92
N GLU A 523 -17.20 20.98 -8.73
CA GLU A 523 -16.24 21.26 -9.80
C GLU A 523 -15.15 20.18 -9.93
N ARG A 524 -15.10 19.23 -8.98
CA ARG A 524 -14.15 18.11 -9.00
C ARG A 524 -14.55 17.10 -10.05
N LYS A 525 -13.58 16.32 -10.53
CA LYS A 525 -13.88 15.18 -11.42
C LYS A 525 -14.77 14.15 -10.73
N GLU A 526 -15.82 13.76 -11.43
CA GLU A 526 -16.73 12.67 -11.04
C GLU A 526 -16.16 11.28 -11.36
N SER A 527 -15.17 11.18 -12.25
CA SER A 527 -14.51 9.91 -12.57
C SER A 527 -13.08 10.09 -13.10
N PHE A 528 -12.18 9.19 -12.69
CA PHE A 528 -10.79 9.09 -13.17
C PHE A 528 -10.20 7.70 -12.89
N ASN A 529 -9.07 7.40 -13.53
CA ASN A 529 -8.36 6.13 -13.31
C ASN A 529 -7.38 6.24 -12.14
N VAL A 530 -7.42 5.26 -11.23
CA VAL A 530 -6.45 5.04 -10.15
C VAL A 530 -5.51 3.90 -10.54
N GLY A 531 -4.25 3.94 -10.10
CA GLY A 531 -3.23 2.93 -10.42
C GLY A 531 -2.08 3.44 -11.30
N SER A 532 -2.23 4.61 -11.92
CA SER A 532 -1.14 5.20 -12.71
C SER A 532 -0.01 5.67 -11.80
N GLN A 533 1.21 5.23 -12.07
CA GLN A 533 2.39 5.73 -11.36
C GLN A 533 2.94 7.05 -11.94
N ARG A 534 2.40 7.55 -13.08
CA ARG A 534 2.92 8.75 -13.75
C ARG A 534 2.47 10.02 -13.03
N PHE A 535 3.42 10.81 -12.52
CA PHE A 535 3.12 11.99 -11.71
C PHE A 535 2.89 13.26 -12.53
N ASP A 536 2.09 14.16 -11.98
CA ASP A 536 1.98 15.56 -12.36
C ASP A 536 2.46 16.44 -11.19
N PRO A 537 3.70 16.95 -11.21
CA PRO A 537 4.22 17.78 -10.12
C PRO A 537 3.59 19.18 -10.07
N LYS A 538 2.89 19.60 -11.12
CA LYS A 538 2.19 20.87 -11.12
C LYS A 538 0.92 20.77 -10.29
N ARG A 539 0.05 19.80 -10.62
CA ARG A 539 -1.22 19.58 -9.90
C ARG A 539 -1.07 18.76 -8.63
N VAL A 540 0.10 18.11 -8.45
CA VAL A 540 0.48 17.26 -7.33
C VAL A 540 -0.48 16.08 -7.19
N GLY A 541 -0.27 15.07 -8.04
CA GLY A 541 -1.02 13.82 -8.05
C GLY A 541 -0.72 13.01 -9.31
N PHE A 542 -1.39 11.87 -9.46
CA PHE A 542 -1.17 10.98 -10.60
C PHE A 542 -1.95 11.42 -11.85
N ARG A 543 -1.37 11.22 -13.03
CA ARG A 543 -2.01 11.50 -14.31
C ARG A 543 -3.16 10.52 -14.53
N ASN A 544 -4.29 11.03 -15.02
CA ASN A 544 -5.43 10.20 -15.39
C ASN A 544 -5.10 9.51 -16.73
N SER A 545 -4.55 8.30 -16.65
CA SER A 545 -4.21 7.48 -17.81
C SER A 545 -4.91 6.14 -17.69
N HIS A 546 -5.64 5.76 -18.75
CA HIS A 546 -6.14 4.39 -18.87
C HIS A 546 -4.96 3.45 -19.16
N GLY A 547 -4.84 2.38 -18.40
CA GLY A 547 -3.81 1.37 -18.56
C GLY A 547 -4.29 -0.02 -18.17
N ARG A 548 -3.42 -1.02 -18.37
CA ARG A 548 -3.68 -2.40 -17.92
C ARG A 548 -3.66 -2.55 -16.39
N ASN A 549 -3.06 -1.59 -15.69
CA ASN A 549 -2.83 -1.60 -14.25
C ASN A 549 -3.58 -0.43 -13.58
N THR A 550 -4.79 -0.16 -14.05
CA THR A 550 -5.62 0.92 -13.51
C THR A 550 -7.08 0.51 -13.44
N SER A 551 -7.79 1.00 -12.43
CA SER A 551 -9.25 0.89 -12.31
C SER A 551 -9.89 2.27 -12.39
N THR A 552 -11.05 2.36 -13.05
CA THR A 552 -11.88 3.56 -13.00
C THR A 552 -12.50 3.69 -11.62
N LEU A 553 -12.34 4.87 -11.01
CA LEU A 553 -13.11 5.32 -9.86
C LEU A 553 -14.26 6.17 -10.38
N ASP A 554 -15.48 5.87 -9.93
CA ASP A 554 -16.69 6.66 -10.19
C ASP A 554 -17.25 7.15 -8.85
N THR A 555 -17.36 8.45 -8.68
CA THR A 555 -17.72 9.07 -7.39
C THR A 555 -19.19 8.90 -7.03
N PHE A 556 -20.00 8.33 -7.92
CA PHE A 556 -21.38 7.94 -7.66
C PHE A 556 -21.51 6.53 -7.07
N ASP A 557 -20.44 5.73 -7.08
CA ASP A 557 -20.42 4.42 -6.47
C ASP A 557 -20.41 4.51 -4.93
N ILE A 558 -20.91 3.46 -4.28
CA ILE A 558 -21.04 3.40 -2.82
C ILE A 558 -19.65 3.48 -2.18
N GLY A 559 -19.43 4.48 -1.32
CA GLY A 559 -18.16 4.67 -0.61
C GLY A 559 -17.14 5.52 -1.37
N ASP A 560 -17.43 5.88 -2.62
CA ASP A 560 -16.48 6.56 -3.53
C ASP A 560 -16.76 8.06 -3.69
N SER A 561 -17.65 8.65 -2.87
CA SER A 561 -17.99 10.06 -2.99
C SER A 561 -16.76 10.98 -2.84
N ASN A 562 -16.68 11.98 -3.71
CA ASN A 562 -15.69 13.05 -3.69
C ASN A 562 -16.19 14.34 -2.99
N SER A 563 -17.32 14.25 -2.28
CA SER A 563 -17.93 15.39 -1.58
C SER A 563 -17.12 15.85 -0.38
N GLY A 564 -17.51 16.99 0.17
CA GLY A 564 -16.99 17.48 1.45
C GLY A 564 -15.57 18.02 1.36
N HIS A 565 -15.02 18.32 2.54
CA HIS A 565 -13.77 19.06 2.68
C HIS A 565 -13.84 20.37 1.87
N GLU A 566 -14.89 21.16 2.10
CA GLU A 566 -15.15 22.43 1.39
C GLU A 566 -14.30 23.59 1.93
N TYR A 567 -13.49 23.35 2.95
CA TYR A 567 -12.55 24.34 3.47
C TYR A 567 -11.51 24.69 2.41
N GLY A 568 -11.33 26.00 2.16
CA GLY A 568 -10.40 26.48 1.15
C GLY A 568 -10.93 26.45 -0.29
N THR A 569 -12.13 25.94 -0.57
CA THR A 569 -12.64 25.84 -1.95
C THR A 569 -13.05 27.20 -2.55
N THR A 570 -13.24 28.20 -1.69
CA THR A 570 -13.48 29.62 -2.06
C THR A 570 -12.21 30.35 -2.53
N LEU A 571 -11.03 29.73 -2.43
CA LEU A 571 -9.76 30.33 -2.85
C LEU A 571 -9.75 30.70 -4.34
N GLY A 572 -9.32 31.93 -4.62
CA GLY A 572 -9.02 32.36 -5.98
C GLY A 572 -7.91 31.52 -6.61
N LYS A 573 -7.90 31.42 -7.94
CA LYS A 573 -6.94 30.57 -8.68
C LYS A 573 -5.48 30.82 -8.29
N LYS A 574 -5.08 32.08 -8.06
CA LYS A 574 -3.70 32.42 -7.67
C LYS A 574 -3.37 31.92 -6.26
N GLU A 575 -4.31 32.04 -5.35
CA GLU A 575 -4.16 31.63 -3.95
C GLU A 575 -4.07 30.10 -3.85
N ARG A 576 -4.88 29.37 -4.63
CA ARG A 576 -4.77 27.90 -4.72
C ARG A 576 -3.38 27.44 -5.16
N TRP A 577 -2.81 28.06 -6.19
CA TRP A 577 -1.45 27.73 -6.62
C TRP A 577 -0.39 28.10 -5.58
N ALA A 578 -0.58 29.19 -4.84
CA ALA A 578 0.32 29.54 -3.73
C ALA A 578 0.25 28.50 -2.61
N LEU A 579 -0.96 28.08 -2.22
CA LEU A 579 -1.19 27.06 -1.21
C LEU A 579 -0.60 25.70 -1.62
N ILE A 580 -0.78 25.28 -2.87
CA ILE A 580 -0.15 24.04 -3.40
C ILE A 580 1.37 24.14 -3.34
N GLU A 581 1.93 25.30 -3.70
CA GLU A 581 3.38 25.50 -3.64
C GLU A 581 3.92 25.40 -2.21
N PHE A 582 3.16 25.90 -1.23
CA PHE A 582 3.46 25.70 0.19
C PHE A 582 3.34 24.24 0.64
N MET A 583 2.31 23.52 0.20
CA MET A 583 2.13 22.10 0.55
C MET A 583 3.24 21.19 -0.02
N LYS A 584 3.99 21.62 -1.04
CA LYS A 584 5.21 20.93 -1.47
C LYS A 584 6.38 21.09 -0.49
N THR A 585 6.33 22.07 0.40
CA THR A 585 7.37 22.31 1.42
C THR A 585 7.14 21.53 2.71
N LEU A 586 5.96 20.94 2.86
CA LEU A 586 5.59 19.99 3.90
C LEU A 586 6.03 18.59 3.46
#